data_AF-A0A225DQR0-F1
#
_entry.id   AF-A0A225DQR0-F1
#
_cell.length_a   1.000
_cell.length_b   1.000
_cell.length_c   1.000
_cell.angle_alpha   90.00
_cell.angle_beta   90.00
_cell.angle_gamma   90.00
#
_symmetry.space_group_name_H-M   'P 1'
#
loop_
_entity.id
_entity.type
_entity.pdbx_description
1 polymer ?
#
loop_
_entity_poly.entity_id
_entity_poly.type
_entity_poly.pdbx_seq_one_letter_code
_entity_poly.pdbx_strand_id
1 'polypeptide(L)'
;MIAQLRVDATTNEHKAALRLLGVLPPLQGAVVTADAMFTHRDVCEQVSANGGDYILYAKDNQATLERDLRDLFAAAERGRLPPSSCGCGRRIRKRLRPATRGTGGSRCGR
;
A
#
# COMPACT_ATOMS: atom_id res chain seq x y z
N MET A 1 -14.83 21.78 5.04
CA MET A 1 -13.87 21.11 5.93
C MET A 1 -14.61 19.99 6.66
N ILE A 2 -14.23 18.72 6.48
CA ILE A 2 -15.02 17.57 6.97
C ILE A 2 -14.54 17.08 8.34
N ALA A 3 -13.23 17.12 8.60
CA ALA A 3 -12.66 16.89 9.92
C ALA A 3 -11.27 17.55 10.01
N GLN A 4 -10.84 17.88 11.23
CA GLN A 4 -9.47 18.29 11.55
C GLN A 4 -9.12 17.74 12.92
N LEU A 5 -7.89 17.27 13.08
CA LEU A 5 -7.37 16.76 14.34
C LEU A 5 -6.09 17.49 14.71
N ARG A 6 -6.02 17.99 15.95
CA ARG A 6 -4.79 18.59 16.48
C ARG A 6 -3.78 17.49 16.76
N VAL A 7 -2.55 17.68 16.28
CA VAL A 7 -1.41 16.82 16.61
C VAL A 7 -0.85 17.27 17.95
N ASP A 8 -0.67 16.33 18.88
CA ASP A 8 0.00 16.60 20.14
C ASP A 8 1.50 16.81 19.94
N ALA A 9 2.15 17.64 20.75
CA ALA A 9 3.57 17.97 20.62
C ALA A 9 4.49 16.74 20.68
N THR A 10 4.02 15.65 21.29
CA THR A 10 4.79 14.41 21.47
C THR A 10 4.43 13.31 20.47
N THR A 11 3.41 13.53 19.64
CA THR A 11 2.85 12.52 18.73
C THR A 11 3.28 12.78 17.28
N ASN A 12 3.77 11.73 16.61
CA ASN A 12 4.08 11.83 15.18
C ASN A 12 2.82 12.04 14.34
N GLU A 13 2.90 12.93 13.34
CA GLU A 13 1.79 13.31 12.45
C GLU A 13 1.13 12.08 11.78
N HIS A 14 1.93 11.07 11.44
CA HIS A 14 1.43 9.79 10.91
C HIS A 14 0.36 9.13 11.80
N LYS A 15 0.59 9.08 13.13
CA LYS A 15 -0.37 8.49 14.08
C LYS A 15 -1.64 9.33 14.17
N ALA A 16 -1.53 10.66 14.06
CA ALA A 16 -2.68 11.54 14.04
C ALA A 16 -3.52 11.35 12.76
N ALA A 17 -2.87 11.15 11.61
CA ALA A 17 -3.55 10.85 10.34
C ALA A 17 -4.38 9.55 10.42
N LEU A 18 -3.83 8.49 11.03
CA LEU A 18 -4.59 7.25 11.26
C LEU A 18 -5.83 7.46 12.13
N ARG A 19 -5.70 8.26 13.20
CA ARG A 19 -6.85 8.61 14.06
C ARG A 19 -7.89 9.42 13.29
N LEU A 20 -7.45 10.34 12.44
CA LEU A 20 -8.34 11.14 11.59
C LEU A 20 -9.12 10.24 10.62
N LEU A 21 -8.45 9.28 9.97
CA LEU A 21 -9.12 8.31 9.09
C LEU A 21 -10.11 7.41 9.84
N GLY A 22 -9.91 7.16 11.13
CA GLY A 22 -10.85 6.40 11.96
C GLY A 22 -12.12 7.15 12.34
N VAL A 23 -12.12 8.49 12.33
CA VAL A 23 -13.30 9.31 12.64
C VAL A 23 -14.04 9.80 11.41
N LEU A 24 -13.41 9.72 10.24
CA LEU A 24 -14.05 10.10 8.98
C LEU A 24 -15.17 9.11 8.61
N PRO A 25 -16.25 9.59 7.99
CA PRO A 25 -17.26 8.71 7.42
C PRO A 25 -16.63 7.81 6.34
N PRO A 26 -17.33 6.72 5.95
CA PRO A 26 -16.86 5.82 4.90
C PRO A 26 -16.46 6.57 3.62
N LEU A 27 -15.35 6.16 3.01
CA LEU A 27 -14.69 6.87 1.92
C LEU A 27 -15.07 6.31 0.54
N GLN A 28 -16.19 5.58 0.41
CA GLN A 28 -16.60 5.00 -0.87
C GLN A 28 -16.73 6.06 -1.96
N GLY A 29 -16.06 5.83 -3.08
CA GLY A 29 -16.03 6.76 -4.21
C GLY A 29 -15.13 7.98 -4.01
N ALA A 30 -14.36 8.05 -2.92
CA ALA A 30 -13.38 9.09 -2.67
C ALA A 30 -11.95 8.59 -2.92
N VAL A 31 -11.11 9.49 -3.44
CA VAL A 31 -9.67 9.26 -3.60
C VAL A 31 -8.93 10.10 -2.57
N VAL A 32 -8.18 9.44 -1.70
CA VAL A 32 -7.32 10.09 -0.71
C VAL A 32 -5.98 10.41 -1.34
N THR A 33 -5.58 11.68 -1.26
CA THR A 33 -4.24 12.14 -1.62
C THR A 33 -3.57 12.72 -0.39
N ALA A 34 -2.27 12.48 -0.25
CA ALA A 34 -1.48 13.00 0.87
C ALA A 34 -0.02 13.14 0.47
N ASP A 35 0.73 13.86 1.30
CA ASP A 35 2.17 14.04 1.12
C ASP A 35 2.94 12.71 1.24
N ALA A 36 4.14 12.66 0.65
CA ALA A 36 5.03 11.51 0.66
C ALA A 36 5.34 10.99 2.07
N MET A 37 5.36 11.87 3.09
CA MET A 37 5.56 11.49 4.49
C MET A 37 4.47 10.56 5.02
N PHE A 38 3.25 10.58 4.48
CA PHE A 38 2.13 9.72 4.90
C PHE A 38 2.04 8.41 4.12
N THR A 39 3.04 8.09 3.28
CA THR A 39 3.11 6.85 2.49
C THR A 39 3.51 5.65 3.36
N HIS A 40 2.77 5.46 4.45
CA HIS A 40 2.90 4.31 5.31
C HIS A 40 1.79 3.30 4.99
N ARG A 41 2.15 2.02 5.13
CA ARG A 41 1.30 0.90 4.73
C ARG A 41 -0.01 0.84 5.53
N ASP A 42 0.03 1.18 6.80
CA ASP A 42 -1.12 1.27 7.69
C ASP A 42 -2.12 2.35 7.25
N VAL A 43 -1.66 3.51 6.76
CA VAL A 43 -2.54 4.54 6.16
C VAL A 43 -3.28 3.95 4.96
N CYS A 44 -2.55 3.33 4.03
CA CYS A 44 -3.14 2.72 2.84
C CYS A 44 -4.16 1.63 3.21
N GLU A 45 -3.81 0.77 4.17
CA GLU A 45 -4.71 -0.28 4.66
C GLU A 45 -5.98 0.29 5.29
N GLN A 46 -5.88 1.39 6.04
CA GLN A 46 -7.02 2.07 6.64
C GLN A 46 -7.93 2.74 5.60
N VAL A 47 -7.36 3.43 4.60
CA VAL A 47 -8.13 4.04 3.51
C VAL A 47 -8.91 2.98 2.74
N SER A 48 -8.25 1.87 2.38
CA SER A 48 -8.92 0.75 1.71
C SER A 48 -9.97 0.07 2.58
N ALA A 49 -9.74 -0.04 3.90
CA ALA A 49 -10.73 -0.58 4.84
C ALA A 49 -11.99 0.30 4.91
N ASN A 50 -11.82 1.61 4.79
CA ASN A 50 -12.92 2.57 4.70
C ASN A 50 -13.58 2.63 3.31
N GLY A 51 -13.11 1.80 2.36
CA GLY A 51 -13.63 1.70 0.99
C GLY A 51 -13.25 2.84 0.06
N GLY A 52 -12.23 3.63 0.42
CA GLY A 52 -11.66 4.65 -0.45
C GLY A 52 -10.47 4.12 -1.24
N ASP A 53 -10.17 4.81 -2.33
CA ASP A 53 -8.94 4.64 -3.10
C ASP A 53 -7.89 5.67 -2.64
N TYR A 54 -6.61 5.45 -2.96
CA TYR A 54 -5.53 6.37 -2.60
C TYR A 54 -4.52 6.56 -3.72
N ILE A 55 -3.98 7.77 -3.82
CA ILE A 55 -2.84 8.10 -4.67
C ILE A 55 -1.83 8.84 -3.79
N LEU A 56 -0.68 8.20 -3.55
CA LEU A 56 0.36 8.69 -2.64
C LEU A 56 1.72 8.75 -3.34
N TYR A 57 2.55 9.69 -2.91
CA TYR A 57 3.89 9.88 -3.47
C TYR A 57 4.92 9.01 -2.74
N ALA A 58 5.45 7.99 -3.44
CA ALA A 58 6.58 7.22 -2.93
C ALA A 58 7.90 7.98 -3.20
N LYS A 59 8.30 8.87 -2.28
CA LYS A 59 9.54 9.66 -2.39
C LYS A 59 10.31 9.63 -1.08
N ASP A 60 11.58 9.21 -1.12
CA ASP A 60 12.61 9.28 -0.06
C ASP A 60 12.27 8.71 1.35
N ASN A 61 11.00 8.44 1.67
CA ASN A 61 10.55 7.93 2.96
C ASN A 61 10.84 6.42 3.11
N GLN A 62 10.89 5.69 1.99
CA GLN A 62 11.19 4.26 1.97
C GLN A 62 12.06 3.88 0.77
N ALA A 63 13.39 3.90 0.97
CA ALA A 63 14.38 3.60 -0.08
C ALA A 63 14.16 2.24 -0.77
N THR A 64 13.66 1.23 -0.05
CA THR A 64 13.33 -0.07 -0.64
C THR A 64 12.11 0.00 -1.56
N LEU A 65 11.07 0.76 -1.18
CA LEU A 65 9.87 0.92 -2.01
C LEU A 65 10.20 1.68 -3.30
N GLU A 66 11.00 2.73 -3.21
CA GLU A 66 11.43 3.48 -4.37
C GLU A 66 12.24 2.62 -5.35
N ARG A 67 13.20 1.82 -4.83
CA ARG A 67 13.96 0.89 -5.66
C ARG A 67 13.05 -0.15 -6.32
N ASP A 68 12.16 -0.77 -5.55
CA ASP A 68 11.21 -1.77 -6.06
C ASP A 68 10.32 -1.17 -7.17
N LEU A 69 9.90 0.11 -7.05
CA LEU A 69 9.15 0.83 -8.08
C LEU A 69 10.00 1.10 -9.33
N ARG A 70 11.23 1.60 -9.17
CA ARG A 70 12.16 1.82 -10.30
C ARG A 70 12.42 0.54 -11.07
N ASP A 71 12.66 -0.57 -10.37
CA ASP A 71 12.88 -1.89 -10.97
C ASP A 71 11.63 -2.38 -11.71
N LEU A 72 10.44 -2.16 -11.14
CA LEU A 72 9.17 -2.53 -11.77
C LEU A 72 8.94 -1.76 -13.07
N PHE A 73 9.15 -0.45 -13.08
CA PHE A 73 8.99 0.37 -14.29
C PHE A 73 10.05 0.02 -15.34
N ALA A 74 11.30 -0.17 -14.94
CA ALA A 74 12.36 -0.62 -15.85
C ALA A 74 12.06 -2.01 -16.44
N ALA A 75 11.45 -2.92 -15.69
CA ALA A 75 11.00 -4.21 -16.21
C ALA A 75 9.80 -4.08 -17.16
N ALA A 76 8.89 -3.13 -16.89
CA ALA A 76 7.75 -2.82 -17.75
C ALA A 76 8.18 -2.32 -19.13
N GLU A 77 9.15 -1.41 -19.18
CA GLU A 77 9.75 -0.90 -20.42
C GLU A 77 10.41 -2.01 -21.25
N ARG A 78 10.94 -3.04 -20.58
CA ARG A 78 11.54 -4.23 -21.22
C ARG A 78 10.52 -5.30 -21.60
N GLY A 79 9.21 -5.02 -21.44
CA GLY A 79 8.14 -5.98 -21.70
C GLY A 79 8.10 -7.17 -20.74
N ARG A 80 8.77 -7.09 -19.59
CA ARG A 80 8.88 -8.15 -18.57
C ARG A 80 8.14 -7.76 -17.30
N LEU A 81 6.89 -7.32 -17.42
CA LEU A 81 6.03 -7.25 -16.25
C LEU A 81 5.90 -8.65 -15.65
N PRO A 82 6.02 -8.81 -14.32
CA PRO A 82 5.69 -10.07 -13.69
C PRO A 82 4.25 -10.44 -14.10
N PRO A 83 3.96 -11.71 -14.42
CA PRO A 83 2.62 -12.10 -14.82
C PRO A 83 1.65 -11.61 -13.74
N SER A 84 0.65 -10.83 -14.15
CA SER A 84 -0.47 -10.49 -13.27
C SER A 84 -1.02 -11.82 -12.80
N SER A 85 -0.82 -12.17 -11.53
CA SER A 85 -1.47 -13.34 -10.96
C SER A 85 -2.97 -13.04 -10.98
N CYS A 86 -3.63 -13.54 -12.03
CA CYS A 86 -5.05 -13.84 -12.12
C CYS A 86 -5.98 -13.14 -11.09
N GLY A 87 -6.66 -12.08 -11.55
CA GLY A 87 -8.08 -11.84 -11.28
C GLY A 87 -8.59 -11.63 -9.84
N CYS A 88 -7.74 -11.50 -8.83
CA CYS A 88 -8.17 -11.08 -7.50
C CYS A 88 -7.13 -10.14 -6.88
N GLY A 89 -7.55 -8.96 -6.44
CA GLY A 89 -6.67 -7.98 -5.80
C GLY A 89 -5.94 -8.58 -4.59
N ARG A 90 -4.72 -9.08 -4.80
CA ARG A 90 -3.87 -9.58 -3.73
C ARG A 90 -2.92 -8.49 -3.29
N ARG A 91 -3.34 -7.84 -2.21
CA ARG A 91 -2.50 -7.23 -1.17
C ARG A 91 -1.15 -7.96 -1.09
N ILE A 92 -0.06 -7.26 -1.41
CA ILE A 92 1.31 -7.80 -1.31
C ILE A 92 1.60 -8.07 0.17
N ARG A 93 1.28 -9.28 0.63
CA ARG A 93 1.82 -9.82 1.88
C ARG A 93 3.13 -10.50 1.51
N LYS A 94 4.26 -9.78 1.58
CA LYS A 94 5.57 -10.41 1.80
C LYS A 94 5.49 -11.13 3.15
N ARG A 95 4.92 -12.35 3.15
CA ARG A 95 4.99 -13.27 4.27
C ARG A 95 6.43 -13.78 4.25
N LEU A 96 7.26 -13.32 5.17
CA LEU A 96 8.53 -13.99 5.46
C LEU A 96 8.19 -15.46 5.72
N ARG A 97 8.53 -16.36 4.80
CA ARG A 97 8.49 -17.81 5.07
C ARG A 97 9.90 -18.21 5.51
N PRO A 98 10.07 -18.86 6.67
CA PRO A 98 11.30 -19.58 6.95
C PRO A 98 11.43 -20.74 5.95
N ALA A 99 12.66 -20.98 5.50
CA ALA A 99 12.98 -21.98 4.50
C ALA A 99 12.69 -23.39 5.04
N THR A 100 11.70 -24.08 4.46
CA THR A 100 11.63 -25.54 4.51
C THR A 100 11.36 -26.08 3.11
N ARG A 101 12.24 -26.98 2.68
CA ARG A 101 12.18 -27.70 1.40
C ARG A 101 10.93 -28.58 1.37
N GLY A 102 10.22 -28.61 0.24
CA GLY A 102 9.10 -29.51 0.03
C GLY A 102 8.64 -29.47 -1.43
N THR A 103 8.98 -30.53 -2.16
CA THR A 103 8.57 -30.86 -3.53
C THR A 103 7.05 -30.99 -3.67
N GLY A 104 6.49 -30.59 -4.81
CA GLY A 104 5.13 -30.97 -5.20
C GLY A 104 4.50 -30.00 -6.18
N GLY A 105 4.64 -30.30 -7.47
CA GLY A 105 3.92 -29.60 -8.53
C GLY A 105 2.45 -30.01 -8.60
N SER A 106 1.60 -29.09 -9.03
CA SER A 106 0.35 -29.43 -9.71
C SER A 106 0.01 -28.34 -10.74
N ARG A 107 -0.19 -28.78 -11.98
CA ARG A 107 -0.62 -27.96 -13.12
C ARG A 107 -2.08 -27.56 -12.91
N CYS A 108 -2.40 -26.29 -13.06
CA CYS A 108 -3.78 -25.83 -13.22
C CYS A 108 -4.08 -25.76 -14.72
N GLY A 109 -5.05 -26.56 -15.17
CA GLY A 109 -5.50 -26.64 -16.56
C GLY A 109 -6.65 -25.69 -16.88
N ARG A 110 -6.73 -25.40 -18.18
CA ARG A 110 -7.77 -24.77 -19.03
C ARG A 110 -8.70 -23.72 -18.41
#